data_AF-A0A645FNI8-F1
#
_entry.id   AF-A0A645FNI8-F1
#
_cell.length_a   1.000
_cell.length_b   1.000
_cell.length_c   1.000
_cell.angle_alpha   90.00
_cell.angle_beta   90.00
_cell.angle_gamma   90.00
#
_symmetry.space_group_name_H-M   'P 1'
#
loop_
_entity.id
_entity.type
_entity.pdbx_description
1 polymer ?
#
loop_
_entity_poly.entity_id
_entity_poly.type
_entity_poly.pdbx_seq_one_letter_code
_entity_poly.pdbx_strand_id
1 'polypeptide(L)' 'MSLSLGQSESYINKIENGKAFLSMQAFFYICEYFSIAPKDFFDEEISNPILIHEVLKDLNMLDDKQIGNIHEIVKALKK' A
#
# COMPACT_ATOMS: atom_id res chain seq x y z
N MET A 1 -1.56 -12.15 -15.51
CA MET A 1 -0.85 -10.96 -15.00
C MET A 1 0.28 -10.50 -15.93
N SER A 2 1.21 -11.38 -16.33
CA SER A 2 2.34 -11.04 -17.22
C SER A 2 1.94 -10.32 -18.52
N LEU A 3 0.95 -10.87 -19.24
CA LEU A 3 0.45 -10.33 -20.51
C LEU A 3 -0.24 -8.96 -20.35
N SER A 4 -1.00 -8.77 -19.26
CA SER A 4 -1.66 -7.50 -18.96
C SER A 4 -0.66 -6.37 -18.65
N LEU A 5 0.53 -6.74 -18.17
CA LEU A 5 1.64 -5.84 -17.87
C LEU A 5 2.58 -5.62 -19.07
N GLY A 6 2.30 -6.24 -20.23
CA GLY A 6 3.18 -6.20 -21.40
C GLY A 6 4.54 -6.89 -21.18
N GLN A 7 4.66 -7.72 -20.15
CA GLN A 7 5.91 -8.38 -19.77
C GLN A 7 5.96 -9.81 -20.30
N SER A 8 7.12 -10.20 -20.84
CA SER A 8 7.33 -11.58 -21.30
C SER A 8 7.27 -12.57 -20.13
N GLU A 9 6.79 -13.79 -20.40
CA GLU A 9 6.76 -14.87 -19.40
C GLU A 9 8.16 -15.18 -18.84
N SER A 10 9.19 -15.11 -19.69
CA SER A 10 10.59 -15.30 -19.27
C SER A 10 11.04 -14.24 -18.26
N TYR A 11 10.63 -12.98 -18.43
CA TYR A 11 10.95 -11.91 -17.48
C TYR A 11 10.25 -12.14 -16.14
N ILE A 12 8.98 -12.51 -16.16
CA ILE A 12 8.20 -12.79 -14.94
C ILE A 12 8.76 -13.99 -14.18
N ASN A 13 9.10 -15.06 -14.89
CA ASN A 13 9.75 -16.23 -14.30
C ASN A 13 11.08 -15.86 -13.61
N LYS A 14 11.89 -14.96 -14.20
CA LYS A 14 13.13 -14.49 -13.57
C LYS A 14 12.85 -13.71 -12.28
N ILE A 15 11.79 -12.90 -12.23
CA ILE A 15 11.39 -12.18 -11.02
C ILE A 15 10.92 -13.16 -9.94
N GLU A 16 10.01 -14.07 -10.28
CA GLU A 16 9.45 -15.05 -9.34
C GLU A 16 10.52 -15.95 -8.72
N ASN A 17 11.58 -16.26 -9.47
CA ASN A 17 12.71 -17.05 -9.00
C ASN A 17 13.85 -16.21 -8.39
N GLY A 18 13.65 -14.90 -8.15
CA GLY A 18 14.64 -14.02 -7.54
C GLY A 18 15.90 -13.77 -8.38
N LYS A 19 15.86 -14.08 -9.68
CA LYS A 19 16.97 -13.92 -10.63
C LYS A 19 16.99 -12.54 -11.30
N ALA A 20 15.95 -11.75 -11.12
CA ALA A 20 15.85 -10.37 -11.59
C ALA A 20 14.96 -9.55 -10.64
N PHE A 21 15.23 -8.26 -10.55
CA PHE A 21 14.33 -7.31 -9.89
C PHE A 21 13.30 -6.75 -10.86
N LEU A 22 12.17 -6.34 -10.30
CA LEU A 22 11.16 -5.58 -11.02
C LEU A 22 11.75 -4.21 -11.40
N SER A 23 11.50 -3.72 -12.61
CA SER A 23 11.90 -2.36 -12.98
C SER A 23 11.03 -1.33 -12.25
N MET A 24 11.56 -0.12 -12.02
CA MET A 24 10.76 0.96 -11.40
C MET A 24 9.52 1.32 -12.22
N GLN A 25 9.56 1.19 -13.54
CA GLN A 25 8.40 1.43 -14.40
C GLN A 25 7.32 0.36 -14.20
N ALA A 26 7.71 -0.91 -14.14
CA ALA A 26 6.77 -2.00 -13.86
C ALA A 26 6.19 -1.88 -12.44
N PHE A 27 6.99 -1.39 -11.48
CA PHE A 27 6.55 -1.13 -10.13
C PHE A 27 5.45 -0.06 -10.08
N PHE A 28 5.63 1.09 -10.74
CA PHE A 28 4.59 2.12 -10.78
C PHE A 28 3.31 1.64 -11.47
N TYR A 29 3.42 0.83 -12.52
CA TYR A 29 2.25 0.23 -13.15
C TYR A 29 1.49 -0.69 -12.19
N ILE A 30 2.19 -1.48 -11.37
CA ILE A 30 1.56 -2.31 -10.33
C ILE A 30 0.81 -1.43 -9.33
N CYS A 31 1.43 -0.34 -8.86
CA CYS A 31 0.78 0.60 -7.95
C CYS A 31 -0.51 1.19 -8.56
N GLU A 32 -0.47 1.63 -9.83
CA GLU A 32 -1.64 2.14 -10.55
C GLU A 32 -2.73 1.08 -10.69
N TYR A 33 -2.35 -0.15 -11.07
CA TYR A 33 -3.28 -1.27 -11.25
C TYR A 33 -4.07 -1.56 -9.96
N PHE A 34 -3.40 -1.55 -8.80
CA PHE A 34 -4.05 -1.76 -7.51
C PHE A 34 -4.63 -0.48 -6.89
N SER A 35 -4.48 0.68 -7.55
CA SER A 35 -4.90 1.98 -7.04
C SER A 35 -4.31 2.31 -5.65
N ILE A 36 -3.05 1.93 -5.44
CA ILE A 36 -2.29 2.18 -4.21
C ILE A 36 -1.15 3.16 -4.45
N ALA A 37 -0.70 3.88 -3.42
CA ALA A 37 0.52 4.67 -3.52
C ALA A 37 1.76 3.75 -3.34
N PRO A 38 2.93 4.12 -3.90
CA PRO A 38 4.18 3.39 -3.69
C PRO A 38 4.51 3.09 -2.23
N LYS A 39 4.21 4.03 -1.32
CA LYS A 39 4.41 3.84 0.12
C LYS A 39 3.58 2.67 0.68
N ASP A 40 2.36 2.49 0.18
CA ASP A 40 1.43 1.47 0.67
C ASP A 40 1.86 0.07 0.21
N PHE A 41 2.59 -0.02 -0.92
CA PHE A 41 3.18 -1.27 -1.39
C PHE A 41 4.29 -1.79 -0.46
N PHE A 42 5.05 -0.88 0.15
CA PHE A 42 6.16 -1.22 1.06
C PHE A 42 5.75 -1.22 2.53
N ASP A 43 4.48 -0.97 2.83
CA ASP A 43 4.00 -0.91 4.21
C ASP A 43 3.64 -2.31 4.71
N GLU A 44 4.60 -2.96 5.35
CA GLU A 44 4.45 -4.30 5.94
C GLU A 44 3.82 -4.27 7.35
N GLU A 45 3.71 -3.09 7.98
CA GLU A 45 3.24 -2.97 9.36
C GLU A 45 1.72 -2.86 9.47
N ILE A 46 1.02 -2.55 8.37
CA ILE A 46 -0.43 -2.39 8.38
C ILE A 46 -1.16 -3.72 8.22
N SER A 47 -1.79 -4.20 9.29
CA SER A 47 -2.56 -5.46 9.29
C SER A 47 -3.86 -5.41 8.46
N ASN A 48 -4.46 -4.24 8.27
CA ASN A 48 -5.66 -4.08 7.43
C ASN A 48 -5.56 -2.77 6.61
N PRO A 49 -4.86 -2.81 5.46
CA PRO A 49 -4.50 -1.61 4.71
C PRO A 49 -5.72 -0.86 4.17
N ILE A 50 -6.78 -1.59 3.77
CA ILE A 50 -8.01 -0.99 3.23
C ILE A 50 -8.68 -0.11 4.30
N LEU A 51 -8.96 -0.71 5.47
CA LEU A 51 -9.66 0.01 6.55
C LEU A 51 -8.81 1.17 7.10
N ILE A 52 -7.51 0.95 7.31
CA ILE A 52 -6.60 1.99 7.79
C ILE A 52 -6.54 3.17 6.81
N HIS A 53 -6.53 2.90 5.51
CA HIS A 53 -6.52 3.95 4.50
C HIS A 53 -7.82 4.77 4.48
N GLU A 54 -8.98 4.12 4.62
CA GLU A 54 -10.27 4.82 4.75
C GLU A 54 -10.32 5.68 6.01
N VAL A 55 -9.90 5.13 7.16
CA VAL A 55 -9.82 5.90 8.42
C VAL A 55 -8.88 7.09 8.27
N LEU A 56 -7.71 6.94 7.64
CA LEU A 56 -6.79 8.06 7.40
C LEU A 56 -7.40 9.13 6.49
N LYS A 57 -8.21 8.77 5.49
CA LYS A 57 -8.94 9.75 4.67
C LYS A 57 -9.92 10.56 5.51
N ASP A 58 -10.67 9.91 6.38
CA ASP A 58 -11.63 10.57 7.27
C ASP A 58 -10.90 11.49 8.27
N LEU A 59 -9.80 11.02 8.86
CA LEU A 59 -8.98 11.80 9.80
C LEU A 59 -8.37 13.05 9.16
N ASN A 60 -8.00 13.02 7.86
CA ASN A 60 -7.47 14.18 7.15
C ASN A 60 -8.50 15.32 6.96
N MET A 61 -9.79 15.08 7.24
CA MET A 61 -10.83 16.11 7.19
C MET A 61 -11.08 16.80 8.55
N LEU A 62 -10.38 16.37 9.60
CA LEU A 62 -10.58 16.83 10.97
C LEU A 62 -9.51 17.84 11.40
N ASP A 63 -9.84 18.63 12.42
CA ASP A 63 -8.87 19.52 13.07
C ASP A 63 -7.99 18.79 14.10
N ASP A 64 -6.89 19.44 14.49
CA ASP A 64 -5.91 18.88 15.43
C ASP A 64 -6.53 18.43 16.76
N LYS A 65 -7.56 19.15 17.24
CA LYS A 65 -8.23 18.83 18.51
C LYS A 65 -9.08 17.57 18.36
N GLN A 66 -9.81 17.44 17.26
CA GLN A 66 -10.61 16.26 16.94
C GLN A 66 -9.73 15.02 16.76
N ILE A 67 -8.62 15.15 16.01
CA ILE A 67 -7.61 14.09 15.85
C ILE A 67 -7.05 13.68 17.21
N GLY A 68 -6.69 14.65 18.05
CA GLY A 68 -6.20 14.40 19.41
C GLY A 68 -7.18 13.60 20.27
N ASN A 69 -8.48 13.92 20.21
CA ASN A 69 -9.50 13.17 20.95
C ASN A 69 -9.60 11.71 20.47
N ILE A 70 -9.56 11.48 19.15
CA ILE A 70 -9.59 10.13 18.58
C ILE A 70 -8.32 9.35 18.98
N HIS A 71 -7.16 10.01 18.98
CA HIS A 71 -5.91 9.41 19.41
C HIS A 71 -5.98 8.88 20.84
N GLU A 72 -6.55 9.64 21.77
CA GLU A 72 -6.72 9.19 23.16
C GLU A 72 -7.67 7.99 23.28
N ILE A 73 -8.75 7.94 22.49
CA ILE A 73 -9.63 6.76 22.43
C ILE A 73 -8.86 5.52 21.96
N VAL A 74 -8.12 5.64 20.85
CA VAL A 74 -7.31 4.53 20.32
C VAL A 74 -6.28 4.07 21.35
N LYS A 75 -5.63 5.01 22.04
CA LYS A 75 -4.64 4.71 23.09
C LYS A 75 -5.26 3.95 24.27
N ALA A 76 -6.48 4.28 24.66
CA ALA A 76 -7.21 3.55 25.71
C ALA A 76 -7.61 2.13 25.29
N LEU A 77 -7.72 1.85 23.99
CA LEU A 77 -8.08 0.53 23.45
C LEU A 77 -6.87 -0.38 23.18
N LYS A 78 -5.68 0.20 22.99
CA LYS A 78 -4.43 -0.55 22.84
C LYS A 78 -4.14 -1.33 24.14
N LYS A 79 -3.90 -2.64 24.00
CA LYS A 79 -3.47 -3.51 25.12
C LYS A 79 -2.00 -3.34 25.44
#